data_AF-A0A382UFD3-F1
#
_entry.id   AF-A0A382UFD3-F1
#
_cell.length_a   1.000
_cell.length_b   1.000
_cell.length_c   1.000
_cell.angle_alpha   90.00
_cell.angle_beta   90.00
_cell.angle_gamma   90.00
#
_symmetry.space_group_name_H-M   'P 1'
#
loop_
_entity.id
_entity.type
_entity.pdbx_description
1 polymer ?
#
loop_
_entity_poly.entity_id
_entity_poly.type
_entity_poly.pdbx_seq_one_letter_code
_entity_poly.pdbx_strand_id
1 'polypeptide(L)'
;VVESDEAWIDELRSSYKSGAHNQFILHGNVYDSFFTRSEEKLLGLVPFISEEILSGFDAILTYDLAKGVRIRKGGDDLAKVTNRPVSSEETVRSPAAALRELDRLLLSAVNVARIRGGSPCKVAVVIEDAHLVVPFSGGRFRDHELSRLALTLRNWASDGALREHPLATFLTCENFSDLHPLVSRNPRSHTVEVPLPGPKLIGEALVAFRKRFPKAFGKEPEDQLAEQLSGVALVSVEEAVRMANLSERPIEGADVAELKKSLIENDARDL
;
A
#
# COMPACT_ATOMS: atom_id res chain seq x y z
N VAL A 1 21.36 -12.47 6.45
CA VAL A 1 20.33 -12.04 7.43
C VAL A 1 19.33 -11.29 6.59
N VAL A 2 18.11 -11.79 6.42
CA VAL A 2 17.09 -11.05 5.66
C VAL A 2 16.81 -9.78 6.49
N GLU A 3 17.02 -8.64 5.86
CA GLU A 3 17.06 -7.32 6.49
C GLU A 3 15.67 -6.90 6.95
N SER A 4 15.61 -6.17 8.08
CA SER A 4 14.36 -5.75 8.73
C SER A 4 13.40 -5.01 7.80
N ASP A 5 13.95 -4.26 6.84
CA ASP A 5 13.20 -3.30 6.03
C ASP A 5 12.38 -3.99 4.92
N GLU A 6 12.75 -5.22 4.54
CA GLU A 6 12.03 -6.05 3.55
C GLU A 6 11.29 -7.23 4.17
N ALA A 7 11.46 -7.46 5.48
CA ALA A 7 10.86 -8.59 6.17
C ALA A 7 9.33 -8.66 5.98
N TRP A 8 8.67 -7.49 6.05
CA TRP A 8 7.22 -7.39 5.83
C TRP A 8 6.82 -7.74 4.39
N ILE A 9 7.66 -7.43 3.39
CA ILE A 9 7.42 -7.78 1.98
C ILE A 9 7.55 -9.29 1.79
N ASP A 10 8.60 -9.89 2.35
CA ASP A 10 8.83 -11.33 2.29
C ASP A 10 7.75 -12.12 3.05
N GLU A 11 7.25 -11.56 4.15
CA GLU A 11 6.09 -12.07 4.87
C GLU A 11 4.84 -12.08 3.98
N LEU A 12 4.52 -10.96 3.31
CA LEU A 12 3.40 -10.89 2.35
C LEU A 12 3.55 -11.92 1.23
N ARG A 13 4.72 -11.98 0.61
CA ARG A 13 5.02 -12.92 -0.49
C ARG A 13 4.89 -14.37 -0.04
N SER A 14 5.40 -14.71 1.13
CA SER A 14 5.36 -16.07 1.67
C SER A 14 3.93 -16.48 2.06
N SER A 15 3.20 -15.58 2.70
CA SER A 15 1.80 -15.78 3.09
C SER A 15 0.89 -15.98 1.87
N TYR A 16 1.10 -15.21 0.79
CA TYR A 16 0.38 -15.40 -0.47
C TYR A 16 0.78 -16.70 -1.19
N LYS A 17 2.09 -16.95 -1.38
CA LYS A 17 2.60 -18.14 -2.11
C LYS A 17 2.21 -19.45 -1.45
N SER A 18 2.10 -19.48 -0.13
CA SER A 18 1.65 -20.67 0.61
C SER A 18 0.14 -20.94 0.48
N GLY A 19 -0.64 -19.99 -0.05
CA GLY A 19 -2.09 -20.06 -0.12
C GLY A 19 -2.78 -19.89 1.24
N ALA A 20 -2.04 -19.50 2.29
CA ALA A 20 -2.61 -19.25 3.61
C ALA A 20 -3.60 -18.07 3.57
N HIS A 21 -3.20 -16.98 2.90
CA HIS A 21 -3.97 -15.75 2.82
C HIS A 21 -3.96 -15.15 1.40
N ASN A 22 -5.10 -14.61 1.00
CA ASN A 22 -5.29 -13.85 -0.23
C ASN A 22 -5.74 -12.40 0.06
N GLN A 23 -5.89 -12.04 1.34
CA GLN A 23 -6.21 -10.69 1.79
C GLN A 23 -5.20 -10.23 2.82
N PHE A 24 -4.70 -9.03 2.64
CA PHE A 24 -3.69 -8.39 3.47
C PHE A 24 -4.21 -7.05 3.97
N ILE A 25 -4.01 -6.78 5.25
CA ILE A 25 -4.30 -5.47 5.85
C ILE A 25 -2.96 -4.84 6.18
N LEU A 26 -2.61 -3.77 5.49
CA LEU A 26 -1.38 -3.01 5.69
C LEU A 26 -1.67 -1.82 6.61
N HIS A 27 -0.91 -1.69 7.70
CA HIS A 27 -1.08 -0.59 8.65
C HIS A 27 0.23 -0.01 9.18
N GLY A 28 0.16 1.11 9.92
CA GLY A 28 1.34 1.84 10.35
C GLY A 28 1.81 2.82 9.28
N ASN A 29 3.03 2.66 8.78
CA ASN A 29 3.71 3.62 7.89
C ASN A 29 3.19 3.60 6.43
N VAL A 30 1.87 3.74 6.21
CA VAL A 30 1.24 3.57 4.89
C VAL A 30 1.26 4.81 3.98
N TYR A 31 1.55 5.98 4.54
CA TYR A 31 1.62 7.27 3.82
C TYR A 31 3.04 7.72 3.47
N ASP A 32 4.04 6.90 3.77
CA ASP A 32 5.43 7.19 3.45
C ASP A 32 5.75 6.96 1.96
N SER A 33 6.95 7.38 1.60
CA SER A 33 7.62 7.05 0.36
C SER A 33 8.49 5.80 0.51
N PHE A 34 8.46 4.95 -0.50
CA PHE A 34 9.18 3.69 -0.56
C PHE A 34 10.21 3.75 -1.68
N PHE A 35 11.46 3.47 -1.33
CA PHE A 35 12.56 3.51 -2.29
C PHE A 35 12.59 2.27 -3.19
N THR A 36 12.63 2.50 -4.49
CA THR A 36 12.81 1.44 -5.49
C THR A 36 14.26 1.45 -5.99
N ARG A 37 14.96 0.32 -5.79
CA ARG A 37 16.36 0.19 -6.22
C ARG A 37 16.53 0.11 -7.73
N SER A 38 15.50 -0.39 -8.42
CA SER A 38 15.47 -0.56 -9.87
C SER A 38 15.49 0.78 -10.62
N GLU A 39 14.76 1.78 -10.10
CA GLU A 39 14.60 3.08 -10.74
C GLU A 39 15.23 4.25 -9.95
N GLU A 40 15.86 3.97 -8.80
CA GLU A 40 16.39 4.97 -7.87
C GLU A 40 15.38 6.12 -7.59
N LYS A 41 14.10 5.76 -7.40
CA LYS A 41 13.00 6.71 -7.15
C LYS A 41 12.21 6.33 -5.92
N LEU A 42 11.53 7.33 -5.35
CA LEU A 42 10.51 7.15 -4.33
C LEU A 42 9.13 6.96 -4.97
N LEU A 43 8.37 6.05 -4.39
CA LEU A 43 6.97 5.77 -4.74
C LEU A 43 6.11 5.79 -3.49
N GLY A 44 4.86 6.22 -3.60
CA GLY A 44 3.88 5.92 -2.55
C GLY A 44 3.64 4.41 -2.43
N LEU A 45 3.03 3.98 -1.32
CA LEU A 45 2.79 2.57 -1.03
C LEU A 45 2.11 1.80 -2.17
N VAL A 46 1.04 2.37 -2.76
CA VAL A 46 0.26 1.67 -3.78
C VAL A 46 1.04 1.43 -5.09
N PRO A 47 1.71 2.44 -5.68
CA PRO A 47 2.65 2.18 -6.78
C PRO A 47 3.76 1.19 -6.38
N PHE A 48 4.34 1.32 -5.19
CA PHE A 48 5.39 0.42 -4.71
C PHE A 48 4.93 -1.05 -4.66
N ILE A 49 3.81 -1.36 -4.00
CA ILE A 49 3.30 -2.74 -3.98
C ILE A 49 2.89 -3.22 -5.37
N SER A 50 2.42 -2.33 -6.24
CA SER A 50 2.04 -2.67 -7.61
C SER A 50 3.25 -3.12 -8.44
N GLU A 51 4.39 -2.44 -8.28
CA GLU A 51 5.64 -2.71 -9.00
C GLU A 51 6.43 -3.86 -8.36
N GLU A 52 6.61 -3.86 -7.04
CA GLU A 52 7.54 -4.78 -6.34
C GLU A 52 6.89 -6.09 -5.87
N ILE A 53 5.58 -6.08 -5.62
CA ILE A 53 4.86 -7.24 -5.07
C ILE A 53 3.91 -7.84 -6.10
N LEU A 54 3.19 -6.98 -6.84
CA LEU A 54 2.10 -7.39 -7.73
C LEU A 54 2.47 -7.39 -9.21
N SER A 55 3.75 -7.19 -9.56
CA SER A 55 4.21 -7.19 -10.96
C SER A 55 3.82 -8.46 -11.73
N GLY A 56 3.71 -9.60 -11.04
CA GLY A 56 3.27 -10.88 -11.62
C GLY A 56 1.75 -11.07 -11.79
N PHE A 57 0.93 -10.08 -11.40
CA PHE A 57 -0.52 -10.11 -11.61
C PHE A 57 -0.89 -9.59 -13.01
N ASP A 58 -1.94 -10.14 -13.60
CA ASP A 58 -2.39 -9.73 -14.92
C ASP A 58 -3.15 -8.41 -14.85
N ALA A 59 -3.98 -8.23 -13.82
CA ALA A 59 -4.73 -6.99 -13.59
C ALA A 59 -4.55 -6.48 -12.15
N ILE A 60 -4.43 -5.15 -12.01
CA ILE A 60 -4.34 -4.47 -10.71
C ILE A 60 -5.36 -3.34 -10.71
N LEU A 61 -6.31 -3.40 -9.77
CA LEU A 61 -7.35 -2.40 -9.54
C LEU A 61 -7.08 -1.69 -8.22
N THR A 62 -7.33 -0.39 -8.16
CA THR A 62 -7.21 0.42 -6.94
C THR A 62 -8.53 1.14 -6.67
N TYR A 63 -8.87 1.35 -5.42
CA TYR A 63 -9.98 2.20 -5.01
C TYR A 63 -9.54 3.11 -3.88
N ASP A 64 -9.77 4.41 -4.07
CA ASP A 64 -9.69 5.42 -3.01
C ASP A 64 -10.96 6.28 -3.05
N LEU A 65 -11.34 6.82 -1.90
CA LEU A 65 -12.61 7.54 -1.76
C LEU A 65 -12.67 8.80 -2.64
N ALA A 66 -11.52 9.41 -2.94
CA ALA A 66 -11.44 10.64 -3.71
C ALA A 66 -11.52 10.41 -5.23
N LYS A 67 -10.86 9.38 -5.75
CA LYS A 67 -10.69 9.12 -7.18
C LYS A 67 -11.54 7.96 -7.70
N GLY A 68 -12.16 7.17 -6.82
CA GLY A 68 -12.98 6.03 -7.22
C GLY A 68 -12.15 4.83 -7.67
N VAL A 69 -12.80 3.91 -8.39
CA VAL A 69 -12.14 2.69 -8.92
C VAL A 69 -11.25 3.09 -10.10
N ARG A 70 -9.98 2.69 -10.04
CA ARG A 70 -8.98 2.94 -11.08
C ARG A 70 -8.28 1.65 -11.48
N ILE A 71 -7.83 1.60 -12.72
CA ILE A 71 -7.06 0.49 -13.27
C ILE A 71 -5.58 0.90 -13.28
N ARG A 72 -4.75 0.16 -12.55
CA ARG A 72 -3.28 0.32 -12.56
C ARG A 72 -2.63 -0.50 -13.67
N LYS A 73 -3.14 -1.72 -13.90
CA LYS A 73 -2.60 -2.68 -14.87
C LYS A 73 -3.72 -3.56 -15.42
N GLY A 74 -3.61 -3.95 -16.69
CA GLY A 74 -4.37 -5.07 -17.25
C GLY A 74 -5.88 -4.87 -17.42
N GLY A 75 -6.35 -3.62 -17.51
CA GLY A 75 -7.78 -3.32 -17.64
C GLY A 75 -8.43 -3.96 -18.87
N ASP A 76 -7.77 -3.88 -20.01
CA ASP A 76 -8.28 -4.46 -21.26
C ASP A 76 -8.35 -5.97 -21.20
N ASP A 77 -7.34 -6.61 -20.60
CA ASP A 77 -7.31 -8.07 -20.49
C ASP A 77 -8.35 -8.57 -19.49
N LEU A 78 -8.52 -7.86 -18.37
CA LEU A 78 -9.61 -8.14 -17.44
C LEU A 78 -10.98 -7.93 -18.10
N ALA A 79 -11.13 -6.89 -18.94
CA ALA A 79 -12.36 -6.62 -19.65
C ALA A 79 -12.68 -7.72 -20.68
N LYS A 80 -11.67 -8.23 -21.40
CA LYS A 80 -11.82 -9.38 -22.32
C LYS A 80 -12.18 -10.66 -21.58
N VAL A 81 -11.54 -10.92 -20.43
CA VAL A 81 -11.83 -12.10 -19.60
C VAL A 81 -13.27 -12.04 -19.09
N THR A 82 -13.67 -10.91 -18.52
CA THR A 82 -15.01 -10.73 -17.93
C THR A 82 -16.10 -10.38 -18.96
N ASN A 83 -15.74 -10.22 -20.24
CA ASN A 83 -16.59 -9.78 -21.33
C ASN A 83 -17.36 -8.48 -21.03
N ARG A 84 -16.75 -7.58 -20.24
CA ARG A 84 -17.35 -6.32 -19.80
C ARG A 84 -16.27 -5.28 -19.54
N PRO A 85 -16.45 -4.01 -19.95
CA PRO A 85 -15.51 -2.95 -19.58
C PRO A 85 -15.56 -2.71 -18.07
N VAL A 86 -14.41 -2.40 -17.47
CA VAL A 86 -14.37 -1.82 -16.14
C VAL A 86 -14.96 -0.41 -16.26
N SER A 87 -15.99 -0.11 -15.46
CA SER A 87 -16.68 1.19 -15.54
C SER A 87 -15.72 2.36 -15.25
N SER A 88 -15.87 3.47 -15.97
CA SER A 88 -15.00 4.65 -15.87
C SER A 88 -15.18 5.44 -14.55
N GLU A 89 -14.14 6.20 -14.22
CA GLU A 89 -13.84 6.88 -12.95
C GLU A 89 -14.97 7.79 -12.39
N GLU A 90 -15.85 8.34 -13.23
CA GLU A 90 -16.86 9.32 -12.79
C GLU A 90 -18.11 8.68 -12.16
N THR A 91 -18.36 7.39 -12.39
CA THR A 91 -19.65 6.75 -12.03
C THR A 91 -19.59 5.98 -10.69
N VAL A 92 -18.39 5.80 -10.10
CA VAL A 92 -18.15 4.86 -9.00
C VAL A 92 -17.35 5.51 -7.86
N ARG A 93 -17.85 6.63 -7.33
CA ARG A 93 -17.22 7.29 -6.17
C ARG A 93 -17.71 6.75 -4.83
N SER A 94 -18.98 6.35 -4.72
CA SER A 94 -19.50 5.86 -3.45
C SER A 94 -18.89 4.49 -3.10
N PRO A 95 -18.52 4.25 -1.83
CA PRO A 95 -18.01 2.95 -1.35
C PRO A 95 -18.89 1.77 -1.78
N ALA A 96 -20.21 1.95 -1.72
CA ALA A 96 -21.17 0.93 -2.10
C ALA A 96 -21.17 0.58 -3.58
N ALA A 97 -21.00 1.56 -4.47
CA ALA A 97 -20.90 1.31 -5.90
C ALA A 97 -19.54 0.68 -6.23
N ALA A 98 -18.46 1.17 -5.61
CA ALA A 98 -17.10 0.69 -5.82
C ALA A 98 -16.92 -0.77 -5.42
N LEU A 99 -17.27 -1.12 -4.20
CA LEU A 99 -17.17 -2.50 -3.74
C LEU A 99 -18.08 -3.43 -4.53
N ARG A 100 -19.27 -2.98 -4.95
CA ARG A 100 -20.15 -3.78 -5.81
C ARG A 100 -19.50 -4.08 -7.16
N GLU A 101 -18.87 -3.09 -7.78
CA GLU A 101 -18.23 -3.26 -9.07
C GLU A 101 -16.98 -4.15 -8.98
N LEU A 102 -16.13 -3.92 -7.96
CA LEU A 102 -14.97 -4.77 -7.70
C LEU A 102 -15.38 -6.21 -7.41
N ASP A 103 -16.36 -6.42 -6.52
CA ASP A 103 -16.88 -7.76 -6.20
C ASP A 103 -17.42 -8.48 -7.43
N ARG A 104 -18.18 -7.76 -8.27
CA ARG A 104 -18.67 -8.28 -9.55
C ARG A 104 -17.54 -8.69 -10.49
N LEU A 105 -16.51 -7.86 -10.64
CA LEU A 105 -15.36 -8.15 -11.50
C LEU A 105 -14.60 -9.38 -11.01
N LEU A 106 -14.35 -9.47 -9.70
CA LEU A 106 -13.67 -10.62 -9.08
C LEU A 106 -14.45 -11.92 -9.30
N LEU A 107 -15.74 -11.94 -8.97
CA LEU A 107 -16.59 -13.11 -9.18
C LEU A 107 -16.69 -13.49 -10.67
N SER A 108 -16.69 -12.50 -11.57
CA SER A 108 -16.69 -12.76 -13.02
C SER A 108 -15.40 -13.43 -13.47
N ALA A 109 -14.24 -12.97 -12.99
CA ALA A 109 -12.94 -13.58 -13.28
C ALA A 109 -12.88 -15.04 -12.79
N VAL A 110 -13.37 -15.31 -11.57
CA VAL A 110 -13.48 -16.66 -11.01
C VAL A 110 -14.38 -17.56 -11.87
N ASN A 111 -15.58 -17.08 -12.20
CA ASN A 111 -16.55 -17.87 -12.97
C ASN A 111 -16.03 -18.19 -14.37
N VAL A 112 -15.38 -17.24 -15.03
CA VAL A 112 -14.78 -17.45 -16.36
C VAL A 112 -13.64 -18.47 -16.28
N ALA A 113 -12.77 -18.39 -15.27
CA ALA A 113 -11.69 -19.35 -15.07
C ALA A 113 -12.21 -20.78 -14.87
N ARG A 114 -13.30 -20.95 -14.10
CA ARG A 114 -13.96 -22.25 -13.89
C ARG A 114 -14.57 -22.85 -15.15
N ILE A 115 -15.12 -22.01 -16.03
CA ILE A 115 -15.79 -22.47 -17.27
C ILE A 115 -14.78 -22.75 -18.38
N ARG A 116 -13.85 -21.82 -18.64
CA ARG A 116 -12.95 -21.90 -19.80
C ARG A 116 -11.79 -22.87 -19.58
N GLY A 117 -11.42 -23.16 -18.33
CA GLY A 117 -10.19 -23.87 -18.01
C GLY A 117 -8.93 -23.07 -18.42
N GLY A 118 -7.75 -23.62 -18.17
CA GLY A 118 -6.46 -22.97 -18.49
C GLY A 118 -5.93 -22.09 -17.36
N SER A 119 -4.99 -21.19 -17.69
CA SER A 119 -4.38 -20.31 -16.68
C SER A 119 -5.37 -19.20 -16.28
N PRO A 120 -5.80 -19.13 -15.01
CA PRO A 120 -6.67 -18.07 -14.54
C PRO A 120 -5.98 -16.70 -14.63
N CYS A 121 -6.77 -15.66 -14.96
CA CYS A 121 -6.33 -14.27 -14.87
C CYS A 121 -6.06 -13.92 -13.40
N LYS A 122 -4.83 -13.54 -13.07
CA LYS A 122 -4.42 -13.12 -11.73
C LYS A 122 -4.85 -11.69 -11.49
N VAL A 123 -5.69 -11.46 -10.49
CA VAL A 123 -6.28 -10.14 -10.21
C VAL A 123 -5.86 -9.66 -8.83
N ALA A 124 -5.37 -8.42 -8.74
CA ALA A 124 -5.11 -7.76 -7.48
C ALA A 124 -6.05 -6.55 -7.29
N VAL A 125 -6.51 -6.34 -6.06
CA VAL A 125 -7.33 -5.18 -5.68
C VAL A 125 -6.70 -4.51 -4.47
N VAL A 126 -6.50 -3.20 -4.54
CA VAL A 126 -5.99 -2.38 -3.44
C VAL A 126 -7.07 -1.38 -3.04
N ILE A 127 -7.48 -1.40 -1.77
CA ILE A 127 -8.38 -0.41 -1.18
C ILE A 127 -7.52 0.51 -0.32
N GLU A 128 -7.33 1.74 -0.81
CA GLU A 128 -6.67 2.82 -0.08
C GLU A 128 -7.61 3.33 1.01
N ASP A 129 -7.06 3.65 2.19
CA ASP A 129 -7.79 4.24 3.32
C ASP A 129 -9.06 3.45 3.67
N ALA A 130 -8.91 2.13 3.83
CA ALA A 130 -10.01 1.20 4.10
C ALA A 130 -10.81 1.57 5.36
N HIS A 131 -10.21 2.27 6.33
CA HIS A 131 -10.89 2.82 7.49
C HIS A 131 -11.91 3.93 7.13
N LEU A 132 -11.76 4.65 6.02
CA LEU A 132 -12.75 5.59 5.49
C LEU A 132 -13.88 4.88 4.74
N VAL A 133 -13.60 3.71 4.16
CA VAL A 133 -14.58 2.89 3.42
C VAL A 133 -15.45 2.07 4.37
N VAL A 134 -14.83 1.47 5.40
CA VAL A 134 -15.46 0.65 6.42
C VAL A 134 -14.97 1.04 7.82
N PRO A 135 -15.38 2.23 8.33
CA PRO A 135 -14.93 2.72 9.64
C PRO A 135 -15.44 1.88 10.81
N PHE A 136 -14.69 1.90 11.90
CA PHE A 136 -15.16 1.51 13.21
C PHE A 136 -16.20 2.52 13.71
N SER A 137 -17.46 2.11 13.83
CA SER A 137 -18.59 2.99 14.16
C SER A 137 -18.87 3.13 15.67
N GLY A 138 -17.91 2.77 16.54
CA GLY A 138 -18.07 2.92 18.00
C GLY A 138 -19.23 2.13 18.61
N GLY A 139 -19.67 1.04 17.96
CA GLY A 139 -20.80 0.23 18.44
C GLY A 139 -22.18 0.82 18.12
N ARG A 140 -22.31 1.74 17.15
CA ARG A 140 -23.63 2.12 16.63
C ARG A 140 -24.21 0.98 15.78
N PHE A 141 -25.04 0.14 16.39
CA PHE A 141 -25.48 -1.17 15.87
C PHE A 141 -26.42 -1.16 14.66
N ARG A 142 -26.64 -0.05 13.94
CA ARG A 142 -27.66 0.04 12.89
C ARG A 142 -27.23 0.75 11.61
N ASP A 143 -25.98 0.55 11.21
CA ASP A 143 -25.57 0.87 9.84
C ASP A 143 -25.52 -0.41 9.00
N HIS A 144 -26.65 -0.73 8.36
CA HIS A 144 -26.78 -1.89 7.48
C HIS A 144 -25.92 -1.74 6.22
N GLU A 145 -25.69 -0.52 5.75
CA GLU A 145 -24.86 -0.28 4.57
C GLU A 145 -23.39 -0.53 4.91
N LEU A 146 -22.87 0.07 5.97
CA LEU A 146 -21.53 -0.18 6.48
C LEU A 146 -21.29 -1.66 6.77
N SER A 147 -22.26 -2.32 7.42
CA SER A 147 -22.20 -3.76 7.68
C SER A 147 -22.08 -4.55 6.38
N ARG A 148 -22.83 -4.18 5.33
CA ARG A 148 -22.76 -4.83 4.02
C ARG A 148 -21.40 -4.63 3.36
N LEU A 149 -20.84 -3.42 3.40
CA LEU A 149 -19.49 -3.14 2.86
C LEU A 149 -18.43 -3.97 3.58
N ALA A 150 -18.48 -4.01 4.91
CA ALA A 150 -17.56 -4.81 5.73
C ALA A 150 -17.71 -6.32 5.47
N LEU A 151 -18.94 -6.82 5.26
CA LEU A 151 -19.18 -8.20 4.85
C LEU A 151 -18.58 -8.50 3.47
N THR A 152 -18.72 -7.60 2.50
CA THR A 152 -18.11 -7.79 1.16
C THR A 152 -16.60 -7.96 1.26
N LEU A 153 -15.91 -7.07 1.97
CA LEU A 153 -14.46 -7.17 2.16
C LEU A 153 -14.04 -8.44 2.92
N ARG A 154 -14.77 -8.81 3.97
CA ARG A 154 -14.54 -10.07 4.71
C ARG A 154 -14.70 -11.30 3.81
N ASN A 155 -15.69 -11.28 2.91
CA ASN A 155 -15.98 -12.39 2.01
C ASN A 155 -14.87 -12.58 0.97
N TRP A 156 -14.17 -11.51 0.54
CA TRP A 156 -13.02 -11.65 -0.36
C TRP A 156 -11.89 -12.54 0.22
N ALA A 157 -11.75 -12.57 1.53
CA ALA A 157 -10.79 -13.44 2.23
C ALA A 157 -11.34 -14.83 2.59
N SER A 158 -12.66 -14.94 2.72
CA SER A 158 -13.32 -16.11 3.34
C SER A 158 -14.03 -17.02 2.35
N ASP A 159 -14.47 -16.50 1.20
CA ASP A 159 -15.18 -17.26 0.18
C ASP A 159 -14.24 -18.25 -0.52
N GLY A 160 -14.63 -19.53 -0.56
CA GLY A 160 -13.80 -20.59 -1.13
C GLY A 160 -13.47 -20.37 -2.61
N ALA A 161 -14.42 -19.85 -3.40
CA ALA A 161 -14.23 -19.61 -4.81
C ALA A 161 -13.22 -18.49 -5.09
N LEU A 162 -13.24 -17.44 -4.27
CA LEU A 162 -12.27 -16.34 -4.35
C LEU A 162 -10.88 -16.75 -3.86
N ARG A 163 -10.80 -17.65 -2.87
CA ARG A 163 -9.52 -18.17 -2.33
C ARG A 163 -8.81 -19.15 -3.28
N GLU A 164 -9.56 -19.95 -4.02
CA GLU A 164 -9.01 -20.89 -5.00
C GLU A 164 -8.51 -20.21 -6.27
N HIS A 165 -8.92 -18.97 -6.51
CA HIS A 165 -8.48 -18.16 -7.63
C HIS A 165 -7.21 -17.37 -7.24
N PRO A 166 -6.27 -17.08 -8.17
CA PRO A 166 -5.11 -16.23 -7.90
C PRO A 166 -5.50 -14.75 -7.74
N LEU A 167 -6.20 -14.47 -6.64
CA LEU A 167 -6.63 -13.16 -6.20
C LEU A 167 -5.73 -12.70 -5.06
N ALA A 168 -5.31 -11.44 -5.06
CA ALA A 168 -4.78 -10.79 -3.87
C ALA A 168 -5.51 -9.47 -3.59
N THR A 169 -5.91 -9.25 -2.35
CA THR A 169 -6.57 -8.01 -1.91
C THR A 169 -5.74 -7.34 -0.83
N PHE A 170 -5.53 -6.03 -0.94
CA PHE A 170 -4.79 -5.21 0.02
C PHE A 170 -5.71 -4.12 0.54
N LEU A 171 -5.81 -3.99 1.85
CA LEU A 171 -6.54 -2.92 2.52
C LEU A 171 -5.51 -2.08 3.27
N THR A 172 -5.40 -0.78 2.98
CA THR A 172 -4.50 0.10 3.72
C THR A 172 -5.27 0.88 4.78
N CYS A 173 -4.69 1.02 5.96
CA CYS A 173 -5.21 1.90 7.00
C CYS A 173 -4.07 2.29 7.92
N GLU A 174 -3.94 3.57 8.27
CA GLU A 174 -2.91 3.99 9.23
C GLU A 174 -3.08 3.29 10.57
N ASN A 175 -4.27 3.43 11.16
CA ASN A 175 -4.62 2.83 12.44
C ASN A 175 -5.56 1.64 12.26
N PHE A 176 -5.08 0.45 12.60
CA PHE A 176 -5.86 -0.78 12.49
C PHE A 176 -7.14 -0.78 13.37
N SER A 177 -7.13 -0.02 14.47
CA SER A 177 -8.29 0.17 15.35
C SER A 177 -9.48 0.86 14.68
N ASP A 178 -9.21 1.64 13.63
CA ASP A 178 -10.22 2.45 12.97
C ASP A 178 -11.00 1.67 11.92
N LEU A 179 -10.58 0.42 11.66
CA LEU A 179 -11.21 -0.47 10.70
C LEU A 179 -12.35 -1.28 11.34
N HIS A 180 -13.43 -1.46 10.59
CA HIS A 180 -14.61 -2.20 11.05
C HIS A 180 -14.27 -3.62 11.58
N PRO A 181 -14.83 -4.08 12.71
CA PRO A 181 -14.41 -5.32 13.38
C PRO A 181 -14.59 -6.60 12.54
N LEU A 182 -15.53 -6.61 11.61
CA LEU A 182 -15.73 -7.75 10.70
C LEU A 182 -14.57 -7.94 9.71
N VAL A 183 -13.80 -6.88 9.45
CA VAL A 183 -12.64 -6.90 8.57
C VAL A 183 -11.36 -7.04 9.40
N SER A 184 -11.17 -6.19 10.41
CA SER A 184 -9.95 -6.23 11.25
C SER A 184 -9.82 -7.54 12.03
N ARG A 185 -10.91 -8.10 12.55
CA ARG A 185 -10.85 -9.37 13.32
C ARG A 185 -11.07 -10.62 12.45
N ASN A 186 -10.93 -10.49 11.13
CA ASN A 186 -11.12 -11.62 10.23
C ASN A 186 -9.90 -12.56 10.27
N PRO A 187 -10.01 -13.80 10.76
CA PRO A 187 -8.88 -14.73 10.83
C PRO A 187 -8.42 -15.23 9.45
N ARG A 188 -9.13 -14.88 8.37
CA ARG A 188 -8.74 -15.21 6.99
C ARG A 188 -7.98 -14.07 6.28
N SER A 189 -7.80 -12.95 6.97
CA SER A 189 -6.98 -11.83 6.50
C SER A 189 -5.67 -11.83 7.27
N HIS A 190 -4.57 -11.48 6.61
CA HIS A 190 -3.26 -11.37 7.23
C HIS A 190 -2.94 -9.90 7.48
N THR A 191 -2.76 -9.52 8.74
CA THR A 191 -2.42 -8.15 9.12
C THR A 191 -0.90 -8.01 9.16
N VAL A 192 -0.38 -7.00 8.45
CA VAL A 192 1.06 -6.72 8.36
C VAL A 192 1.30 -5.25 8.68
N GLU A 193 2.19 -5.01 9.63
CA GLU A 193 2.67 -3.68 9.96
C GLU A 193 3.72 -3.26 8.92
N VAL A 194 3.53 -2.08 8.32
CA VAL A 194 4.48 -1.45 7.43
C VAL A 194 5.45 -0.64 8.31
N PRO A 195 6.72 -1.03 8.40
CA PRO A 195 7.68 -0.38 9.29
C PRO A 195 8.13 0.98 8.72
N LEU A 196 8.64 1.84 9.61
CA LEU A 196 9.48 2.96 9.21
C LEU A 196 10.79 2.45 8.59
N PRO A 197 11.40 3.20 7.65
CA PRO A 197 12.62 2.78 6.99
C PRO A 197 13.79 2.70 7.98
N GLY A 198 14.55 1.60 7.91
CA GLY A 198 15.78 1.44 8.66
C GLY A 198 16.96 2.23 8.06
N PRO A 199 18.09 2.31 8.78
CA PRO A 199 19.27 3.06 8.33
C PRO A 199 19.76 2.62 6.95
N LYS A 200 19.71 1.32 6.65
CA LYS A 200 20.21 0.82 5.36
C LYS A 200 19.42 1.40 4.18
N LEU A 201 18.09 1.32 4.23
CA LEU A 201 17.24 1.85 3.16
C LEU A 201 17.37 3.37 3.04
N ILE A 202 17.48 4.08 4.17
CA ILE A 202 17.73 5.52 4.17
C ILE A 202 19.06 5.85 3.49
N GLY A 203 20.14 5.12 3.81
CA GLY A 203 21.46 5.33 3.19
C GLY A 203 21.43 5.14 1.68
N GLU A 204 20.78 4.08 1.19
CA GLU A 204 20.59 3.84 -0.26
C GLU A 204 19.85 4.99 -0.94
N ALA A 205 18.78 5.50 -0.31
CA ALA A 205 18.03 6.64 -0.82
C ALA A 205 18.87 7.94 -0.79
N LEU A 206 19.64 8.19 0.27
CA LEU A 206 20.53 9.36 0.39
C LEU A 206 21.60 9.37 -0.70
N VAL A 207 22.16 8.22 -1.07
CA VAL A 207 23.10 8.11 -2.20
C VAL A 207 22.44 8.55 -3.50
N ALA A 208 21.21 8.11 -3.77
CA ALA A 208 20.47 8.55 -4.95
C ALA A 208 20.13 10.05 -4.89
N PHE A 209 19.75 10.55 -3.71
CA PHE A 209 19.44 11.96 -3.49
C PHE A 209 20.65 12.86 -3.68
N ARG A 210 21.86 12.46 -3.25
CA ARG A 210 23.06 13.27 -3.42
C ARG A 210 23.41 13.52 -4.88
N LYS A 211 23.16 12.53 -5.76
CA LYS A 211 23.32 12.70 -7.21
C LYS A 211 22.39 13.79 -7.76
N ARG A 212 21.16 13.89 -7.23
CA ARG A 212 20.11 14.83 -7.67
C ARG A 212 20.17 16.20 -6.99
N PHE A 213 20.58 16.22 -5.72
CA PHE A 213 20.52 17.36 -4.81
C PHE A 213 21.87 17.60 -4.13
N PRO A 214 22.97 17.79 -4.88
CA PRO A 214 24.32 17.80 -4.32
C PRO A 214 24.55 18.91 -3.28
N LYS A 215 23.80 20.02 -3.33
CA LYS A 215 23.98 21.15 -2.39
C LYS A 215 23.38 20.88 -1.00
N ALA A 216 22.55 19.84 -0.86
CA ALA A 216 22.02 19.42 0.45
C ALA A 216 23.02 18.63 1.30
N PHE A 217 24.12 18.16 0.72
CA PHE A 217 25.02 17.22 1.37
C PHE A 217 26.37 17.86 1.67
N GLY A 218 26.78 17.77 2.94
CA GLY A 218 28.06 18.26 3.43
C GLY A 218 29.17 17.25 3.20
N LYS A 219 30.13 17.21 4.14
CA LYS A 219 31.23 16.22 4.12
C LYS A 219 30.85 14.90 4.79
N GLU A 220 29.74 14.87 5.53
CA GLU A 220 29.28 13.69 6.25
C GLU A 220 28.88 12.57 5.26
N PRO A 221 29.31 11.30 5.52
CA PRO A 221 28.89 10.16 4.72
C PRO A 221 27.40 9.85 4.87
N GLU A 222 26.80 9.31 3.81
CA GLU A 222 25.39 8.94 3.74
C GLU A 222 25.02 7.88 4.80
N ASP A 223 25.91 6.93 5.06
CA ASP A 223 25.70 5.89 6.09
C ASP A 223 25.57 6.49 7.50
N GLN A 224 26.35 7.55 7.79
CA GLN A 224 26.32 8.23 9.08
C GLN A 224 25.05 9.09 9.24
N LEU A 225 24.66 9.80 8.18
CA LEU A 225 23.38 10.52 8.14
C LEU A 225 22.20 9.56 8.28
N ALA A 226 22.27 8.38 7.66
CA ALA A 226 21.22 7.38 7.72
C ALA A 226 21.00 6.79 9.12
N GLU A 227 22.08 6.50 9.85
CA GLU A 227 22.03 6.11 11.27
C GLU A 227 21.30 7.17 12.11
N GLN A 228 21.62 8.44 11.88
CA GLN A 228 21.00 9.55 12.62
C GLN A 228 19.53 9.73 12.24
N LEU A 229 19.17 9.57 10.97
CA LEU A 229 17.80 9.73 10.46
C LEU A 229 16.92 8.47 10.61
N SER A 230 17.45 7.38 11.19
CA SER A 230 16.67 6.16 11.44
C SER A 230 15.37 6.45 12.20
N GLY A 231 14.27 5.86 11.73
CA GLY A 231 12.94 6.05 12.32
C GLY A 231 12.22 7.34 11.90
N VAL A 232 12.71 8.02 10.86
CA VAL A 232 12.00 9.11 10.18
C VAL A 232 11.41 8.58 8.88
N ALA A 233 10.22 9.07 8.51
CA ALA A 233 9.61 8.73 7.22
C ALA A 233 10.50 9.20 6.06
N LEU A 234 10.65 8.38 5.03
CA LEU A 234 11.51 8.67 3.89
C LEU A 234 11.02 9.87 3.07
N VAL A 235 9.71 10.11 3.05
CA VAL A 235 9.12 11.33 2.46
C VAL A 235 9.63 12.59 3.15
N SER A 236 9.67 12.60 4.48
CA SER A 236 10.13 13.73 5.30
C SER A 236 11.65 13.94 5.14
N VAL A 237 12.42 12.85 4.97
CA VAL A 237 13.85 12.92 4.59
C VAL A 237 14.02 13.54 3.21
N GLU A 238 13.23 13.15 2.21
CA GLU A 238 13.30 13.73 0.86
C GLU A 238 12.99 15.23 0.89
N GLU A 239 11.95 15.64 1.62
CA GLU A 239 11.58 17.04 1.78
C GLU A 239 12.70 17.85 2.42
N ALA A 240 13.30 17.35 3.50
CA ALA A 240 14.44 17.98 4.16
C ALA A 240 15.62 18.17 3.19
N VAL A 241 15.96 17.14 2.42
CA VAL A 241 17.03 17.20 1.42
C VAL A 241 16.72 18.22 0.32
N ARG A 242 15.48 18.25 -0.20
CA ARG A 242 15.08 19.24 -1.21
C ARG A 242 15.19 20.67 -0.68
N MET A 243 14.75 20.91 0.55
CA MET A 243 14.82 22.22 1.21
C MET A 243 16.25 22.67 1.51
N ALA A 244 17.10 21.75 1.97
CA ALA A 244 18.53 21.98 2.18
C ALA A 244 19.24 22.35 0.86
N ASN A 245 18.93 21.64 -0.23
CA ASN A 245 19.50 21.93 -1.55
C ASN A 245 19.04 23.29 -2.09
N LEU A 246 17.77 23.65 -1.88
CA LEU A 246 17.22 24.95 -2.29
C LEU A 246 17.85 26.11 -1.51
N SER A 247 18.04 25.93 -0.21
CA SER A 247 18.62 26.95 0.68
C SER A 247 20.15 26.98 0.66
N GLU A 248 20.79 26.06 -0.07
CA GLU A 248 22.24 25.86 -0.12
C GLU A 248 22.88 25.69 1.27
N ARG A 249 22.13 25.06 2.19
CA ARG A 249 22.59 24.74 3.54
C ARG A 249 22.68 23.22 3.69
N PRO A 250 23.89 22.65 3.64
CA PRO A 250 24.06 21.22 3.78
C PRO A 250 23.58 20.68 5.13
N ILE A 251 23.01 19.49 5.12
CA ILE A 251 22.64 18.74 6.34
C ILE A 251 23.92 18.06 6.86
N GLU A 252 24.46 18.52 7.99
CA GLU A 252 25.67 17.94 8.60
C GLU A 252 25.75 18.16 10.12
N GLY A 253 26.36 17.21 10.83
CA GLY A 253 26.78 17.34 12.23
C GLY A 253 25.62 17.53 13.22
N ALA A 254 25.71 18.58 14.05
CA ALA A 254 24.75 18.82 15.13
C ALA A 254 23.34 19.17 14.63
N ASP A 255 23.23 19.71 13.42
CA ASP A 255 21.97 20.14 12.82
C ASP A 255 21.07 18.94 12.48
N VAL A 256 21.65 17.74 12.31
CA VAL A 256 20.88 16.52 11.95
C VAL A 256 20.00 16.05 13.11
N ALA A 257 20.46 16.20 14.35
CA ALA A 257 19.67 15.80 15.52
C ALA A 257 18.45 16.73 15.72
N GLU A 258 18.64 18.04 15.51
CA GLU A 258 17.56 19.02 15.55
C GLU A 258 16.60 18.84 14.38
N LEU A 259 17.14 18.58 13.18
CA LEU A 259 16.35 18.24 12.00
C LEU A 259 15.50 17.01 12.24
N LYS A 260 16.09 15.90 12.71
CA LYS A 260 15.37 14.66 13.02
C LYS A 260 14.21 14.92 13.97
N LYS A 261 14.46 15.68 15.05
CA LYS A 261 13.42 16.04 16.02
C LYS A 261 12.30 16.82 15.35
N SER A 262 12.64 17.82 14.53
CA SER A 262 11.63 18.62 13.81
C SER A 262 10.82 17.77 12.82
N LEU A 263 11.44 16.81 12.14
CA LEU A 263 10.74 15.94 11.20
C LEU A 263 9.74 15.04 11.94
N ILE A 264 10.17 14.39 13.03
CA ILE A 264 9.29 13.53 13.85
C ILE A 264 8.12 14.34 14.45
N GLU A 265 8.37 15.58 14.90
CA GLU A 265 7.32 16.43 15.48
C GLU A 265 6.32 16.95 14.43
N ASN A 266 6.71 17.06 13.17
CA ASN A 266 5.83 17.43 12.08
C ASN A 266 5.02 16.21 11.62
N ASP A 267 5.68 15.08 11.41
CA ASP A 267 5.01 13.81 11.07
C ASP A 267 3.96 13.48 12.13
N ALA A 268 4.28 13.60 13.43
CA ALA A 268 3.34 13.35 14.52
C ALA A 268 2.18 14.35 14.63
N ARG A 269 2.26 15.51 13.95
CA ARG A 269 1.19 16.52 13.92
C ARG A 269 0.25 16.36 12.72
N ASP A 270 0.75 15.75 11.65
CA ASP A 270 -0.03 15.40 10.47
C ASP A 270 -0.77 14.05 10.64
N LEU A 271 -0.51 13.33 11.74
CA LEU A 271 -1.28 12.20 12.29
C LEU A 271 -2.41 12.68 13.24
#